data_AF-A0A1V5KR12-F1
#
_entry.id   AF-A0A1V5KR12-F1
#
_cell.length_a   1.000
_cell.length_b   1.000
_cell.length_c   1.000
_cell.angle_alpha   90.00
_cell.angle_beta   90.00
_cell.angle_gamma   90.00
#
_symmetry.space_group_name_H-M   'P 1'
#
loop_
_entity.id
_entity.type
_entity.pdbx_description
1 polymer ?
#
loop_
_entity_poly.entity_id
_entity_poly.type
_entity_poly.pdbx_seq_one_letter_code
_entity_poly.pdbx_strand_id
1 'polypeptide(L)'
;MFVLSVSPEKAPDRPTYVEVNFESGIPVGLNGKRMAAVPLVQELNKLAGANGIGRADIVENRLVGMKSRGVYETPAGTVLYFAHRELESLVLDRETLYQKEMLVPRYAQLVYNGAWYTPVREALDAFVTVTQKLVTGTVRLKLYKGNVISAGRKSPYSLYREDFATFSEEDVYDQKDAKGFINLFGLPLTVRALVQQEWDKQASHELPGLKYKRD
;
A
#
# COMPACT_ATOMS: atom_id res chain seq x y z
N MET A 1 11.15 -14.34 -25.15
CA MET A 1 10.14 -13.34 -24.76
C MET A 1 10.68 -12.45 -23.65
N PHE A 2 11.10 -13.01 -22.52
CA PHE A 2 11.70 -12.25 -21.42
C PHE A 2 13.21 -12.01 -21.64
N VAL A 3 13.68 -10.79 -21.37
CA VAL A 3 15.08 -10.36 -21.56
C VAL A 3 15.68 -9.70 -20.31
N LEU A 4 14.85 -9.15 -19.42
CA LEU A 4 15.32 -8.51 -18.17
C LEU A 4 15.39 -9.48 -16.99
N SER A 5 14.64 -10.57 -17.02
CA SER A 5 14.53 -11.52 -15.91
C SER A 5 14.67 -12.97 -16.38
N VAL A 6 15.21 -13.83 -15.51
CA VAL A 6 15.20 -15.29 -15.71
C VAL A 6 13.83 -15.88 -15.34
N SER A 7 13.49 -17.10 -15.78
CA SER A 7 12.26 -17.70 -15.30
C SER A 7 12.40 -18.10 -13.83
N PRO A 8 11.32 -18.05 -13.02
CA PRO A 8 11.38 -18.43 -11.61
C PRO A 8 11.98 -19.83 -11.37
N GLU A 9 11.79 -20.76 -12.30
CA GLU A 9 12.35 -22.12 -12.26
C GLU A 9 13.88 -22.14 -12.44
N LYS A 10 14.43 -21.16 -13.16
CA LYS A 10 15.88 -20.99 -13.39
C LYS A 10 16.53 -19.97 -12.45
N ALA A 11 15.75 -19.31 -11.61
CA ALA A 11 16.27 -18.41 -10.58
C ALA A 11 17.05 -19.21 -9.52
N PRO A 12 18.03 -18.59 -8.83
CA PRO A 12 18.84 -19.26 -7.82
C PRO A 12 18.01 -19.98 -6.74
N ASP A 13 18.47 -21.15 -6.32
CA ASP A 13 17.89 -21.90 -5.18
C ASP A 13 18.25 -21.28 -3.82
N ARG A 14 19.17 -20.30 -3.81
CA ARG A 14 19.52 -19.54 -2.61
C ARG A 14 18.88 -18.15 -2.69
N PRO A 15 18.21 -17.69 -1.62
CA PRO A 15 17.62 -16.36 -1.61
C PRO A 15 18.69 -15.28 -1.68
N THR A 16 18.38 -14.21 -2.40
CA THR A 16 19.20 -13.00 -2.45
C THR A 16 18.60 -11.97 -1.50
N TYR A 17 19.41 -11.45 -0.56
CA TYR A 17 18.97 -10.35 0.29
C TYR A 17 19.40 -9.02 -0.31
N VAL A 18 18.50 -8.04 -0.26
CA VAL A 18 18.78 -6.66 -0.66
C VAL A 18 18.25 -5.71 0.39
N GLU A 19 19.04 -4.71 0.75
CA GLU A 19 18.58 -3.57 1.53
C GLU A 19 18.41 -2.37 0.61
N VAL A 20 17.26 -1.70 0.68
CA VAL A 20 16.99 -0.47 -0.06
C VAL A 20 16.93 0.68 0.95
N ASN A 21 17.77 1.69 0.76
CA ASN A 21 17.82 2.88 1.60
C ASN A 21 16.98 4.00 0.96
N PHE A 22 16.15 4.66 1.75
CA PHE A 22 15.29 5.77 1.32
C PHE A 22 15.56 7.04 2.13
N GLU A 23 15.43 8.18 1.46
CA GLU A 23 15.40 9.52 2.05
C GLU A 23 14.20 10.29 1.49
N SER A 24 13.30 10.71 2.38
CA SER A 24 12.07 11.42 2.03
C SER A 24 11.31 10.78 0.85
N GLY A 25 11.13 9.46 0.90
CA GLY A 25 10.44 8.66 -0.11
C GLY A 25 11.27 8.27 -1.32
N ILE A 26 12.49 8.80 -1.47
CA ILE A 26 13.34 8.57 -2.64
C ILE A 26 14.38 7.49 -2.33
N PRO A 27 14.53 6.43 -3.16
CA PRO A 27 15.60 5.45 -2.97
C PRO A 27 16.96 6.08 -3.28
N VAL A 28 17.90 5.99 -2.33
CA VAL A 28 19.23 6.63 -2.40
C VAL A 28 20.40 5.65 -2.35
N GLY A 29 20.14 4.35 -2.14
CA GLY A 29 21.19 3.35 -2.06
C GLY A 29 20.69 1.92 -1.93
N LEU A 30 21.61 0.99 -2.15
CA LEU A 30 21.39 -0.45 -1.99
C LEU A 30 22.51 -1.05 -1.13
N ASN A 31 22.17 -1.95 -0.21
CA ASN A 31 23.12 -2.69 0.62
C ASN A 31 24.15 -1.78 1.33
N GLY A 32 23.69 -0.63 1.83
CA GLY A 32 24.53 0.36 2.53
C GLY A 32 25.41 1.23 1.60
N LYS A 33 25.32 1.05 0.27
CA LYS A 33 26.05 1.87 -0.71
C LYS A 33 25.11 2.90 -1.33
N ARG A 34 25.45 4.19 -1.21
CA ARG A 34 24.74 5.27 -1.91
C ARG A 34 24.93 5.15 -3.42
N MET A 35 23.87 5.41 -4.18
CA MET A 35 23.86 5.31 -5.63
C MET A 35 23.00 6.42 -6.21
N ALA A 36 23.39 6.94 -7.38
CA ALA A 36 22.50 7.77 -8.18
C ALA A 36 21.31 6.93 -8.71
N ALA A 37 20.20 7.58 -9.01
CA ALA A 37 18.93 6.91 -9.34
C ALA A 37 19.06 5.90 -10.51
N VAL A 38 19.76 6.26 -11.59
CA VAL A 38 19.90 5.38 -12.76
C VAL A 38 20.74 4.13 -12.44
N PRO A 39 21.97 4.24 -11.90
CA PRO A 39 22.74 3.07 -11.45
C PRO A 39 21.99 2.20 -10.43
N LEU A 40 21.24 2.81 -9.51
CA LEU A 40 20.44 2.09 -8.52
C LEU A 40 19.40 1.19 -9.20
N VAL A 41 18.62 1.75 -10.13
CA VAL A 41 17.60 1.01 -10.88
C VAL A 41 18.24 -0.09 -11.74
N GLN A 42 19.38 0.20 -12.38
CA GLN A 42 20.10 -0.78 -13.19
C GLN A 42 20.61 -1.96 -12.35
N GLU A 43 21.21 -1.69 -11.19
CA GLU A 43 21.69 -2.73 -10.29
C GLU A 43 20.55 -3.57 -9.73
N LEU A 44 19.46 -2.91 -9.33
CA LEU A 44 18.28 -3.60 -8.83
C LEU A 44 17.60 -4.44 -9.92
N ASN A 45 17.60 -3.98 -11.18
CA ASN A 45 17.14 -4.77 -12.31
C ASN A 45 17.95 -6.07 -12.46
N LYS A 46 19.27 -6.02 -12.31
CA LYS A 46 20.12 -7.22 -12.36
C LYS A 46 19.80 -8.17 -11.22
N LEU A 47 19.75 -7.68 -9.98
CA LEU A 47 19.51 -8.50 -8.79
C LEU A 47 18.11 -9.15 -8.82
N ALA A 48 17.08 -8.34 -9.08
CA ALA A 48 15.69 -8.80 -9.13
C ALA A 48 15.43 -9.66 -10.36
N GLY A 49 15.99 -9.29 -11.51
CA GLY A 49 15.88 -10.05 -12.76
C GLY A 49 16.51 -11.43 -12.65
N ALA A 50 17.69 -11.56 -12.02
CA ALA A 50 18.32 -12.85 -11.73
C ALA A 50 17.47 -13.73 -10.79
N ASN A 51 16.60 -13.13 -9.98
CA ASN A 51 15.65 -13.83 -9.12
C ASN A 51 14.27 -14.04 -9.77
N GLY A 52 14.11 -13.68 -11.05
CA GLY A 52 12.86 -13.87 -11.81
C GLY A 52 11.70 -12.94 -11.42
N ILE A 53 12.00 -11.80 -10.80
CA ILE A 53 10.99 -10.86 -10.27
C ILE A 53 10.51 -9.87 -11.34
N GLY A 54 9.25 -9.46 -11.22
CA GLY A 54 8.68 -8.35 -11.97
C GLY A 54 8.12 -8.72 -13.34
N ARG A 55 7.80 -9.99 -13.55
CA ARG A 55 7.06 -10.44 -14.73
C ARG A 55 5.56 -10.27 -14.51
N ALA A 56 4.88 -9.65 -15.46
CA ALA A 56 3.42 -9.53 -15.46
C ALA A 56 2.87 -9.89 -16.85
N ASP A 57 1.80 -10.69 -16.90
CA ASP A 57 1.01 -10.98 -18.09
C ASP A 57 -0.43 -10.57 -17.78
N ILE A 58 -0.87 -9.47 -18.39
CA ILE A 58 -2.13 -8.80 -18.03
C ILE A 58 -2.96 -8.51 -19.26
N VAL A 59 -4.28 -8.49 -19.06
CA VAL A 59 -5.23 -7.88 -19.99
C VAL A 59 -5.65 -6.55 -19.40
N GLU A 60 -5.30 -5.46 -20.08
CA GLU A 60 -5.56 -4.10 -19.63
C GLU A 60 -6.63 -3.40 -20.49
N ASN A 61 -7.26 -2.36 -19.92
CA ASN A 61 -8.20 -1.50 -20.62
C ASN A 61 -7.47 -0.26 -21.12
N ARG A 62 -7.38 -0.11 -22.44
CA ARG A 62 -6.82 1.11 -23.04
C ARG A 62 -7.80 2.27 -22.90
N LEU A 63 -7.27 3.48 -22.83
CA LEU A 63 -8.07 4.71 -22.76
C LEU A 63 -9.09 4.81 -23.91
N VAL A 64 -8.72 4.34 -25.11
CA VAL A 64 -9.58 4.31 -26.30
C VAL A 64 -10.64 3.20 -26.28
N GLY A 65 -10.87 2.54 -25.13
CA GLY A 65 -11.97 1.61 -24.89
C GLY A 65 -11.71 0.14 -25.24
N MET A 66 -10.60 -0.18 -25.91
CA MET A 66 -10.26 -1.57 -26.26
C MET A 66 -9.45 -2.28 -25.17
N LYS A 67 -9.59 -3.60 -25.10
CA LYS A 67 -8.71 -4.46 -24.28
C LYS A 67 -7.45 -4.82 -25.05
N SER A 68 -6.33 -4.93 -24.35
CA SER A 68 -5.06 -5.40 -24.91
C SER A 68 -4.38 -6.35 -23.92
N ARG A 69 -3.78 -7.43 -24.42
CA ARG A 69 -2.91 -8.28 -23.62
C ARG A 69 -1.47 -7.80 -23.76
N GLY A 70 -0.80 -7.59 -22.63
CA GLY A 70 0.59 -7.17 -22.57
C GLY A 70 1.37 -8.05 -21.61
N VAL A 71 2.64 -8.30 -21.96
CA VAL A 71 3.60 -8.97 -21.08
C VAL A 71 4.72 -7.99 -20.79
N TYR A 72 5.01 -7.80 -19.51
CA TYR A 72 5.92 -6.77 -19.01
C TYR A 72 6.99 -7.35 -18.09
N GLU A 73 8.12 -6.67 -18.05
CA GLU A 73 9.21 -6.91 -17.11
C GLU A 73 9.57 -5.61 -16.39
N THR A 74 9.35 -5.56 -15.08
CA THR A 74 9.67 -4.41 -14.22
C THR A 74 10.40 -4.84 -12.93
N PRO A 75 11.57 -5.51 -13.02
CA PRO A 75 12.19 -6.12 -11.84
C PRO A 75 12.51 -5.10 -10.73
N ALA A 76 13.22 -4.02 -11.05
CA ALA A 76 13.50 -2.96 -10.09
C ALA A 76 12.23 -2.25 -9.62
N GLY A 77 11.30 -1.98 -10.53
CA GLY A 77 10.03 -1.31 -10.20
C GLY A 77 9.20 -2.10 -9.18
N THR A 78 9.14 -3.42 -9.34
CA THR A 78 8.43 -4.32 -8.42
C THR A 78 9.09 -4.30 -7.04
N VAL A 79 10.42 -4.36 -6.97
CA VAL A 79 11.14 -4.33 -5.70
C VAL A 79 11.02 -2.96 -5.01
N LEU A 80 11.18 -1.86 -5.75
CA LEU A 80 11.05 -0.51 -5.20
C LEU A 80 9.64 -0.22 -4.72
N TYR A 81 8.62 -0.62 -5.48
CA TYR A 81 7.22 -0.47 -5.08
C TYR A 81 6.92 -1.22 -3.78
N PHE A 82 7.37 -2.47 -3.67
CA PHE A 82 7.21 -3.26 -2.45
C PHE A 82 7.98 -2.64 -1.27
N ALA A 83 9.26 -2.31 -1.45
CA ALA A 83 10.10 -1.71 -0.41
C ALA A 83 9.54 -0.38 0.10
N HIS A 84 9.05 0.47 -0.81
CA HIS A 84 8.50 1.77 -0.47
C HIS A 84 7.24 1.65 0.39
N ARG A 85 6.28 0.80 -0.01
CA ARG A 85 5.08 0.51 0.80
C ARG A 85 5.41 -0.03 2.18
N GLU A 86 6.43 -0.89 2.26
CA GLU A 86 6.88 -1.46 3.53
C GLU A 86 7.42 -0.38 4.47
N LEU A 87 8.17 0.58 3.95
CA LEU A 87 8.66 1.71 4.74
C LEU A 87 7.52 2.64 5.16
N GLU A 88 6.59 2.93 4.26
CA GLU A 88 5.43 3.77 4.56
C GLU A 88 4.55 3.19 5.67
N SER A 89 4.32 1.88 5.67
CA SER A 89 3.55 1.23 6.75
C SER A 89 4.19 1.38 8.14
N LEU A 90 5.49 1.67 8.21
CA LEU A 90 6.22 1.90 9.46
C LEU A 90 6.15 3.38 9.89
N VAL A 91 6.05 4.31 8.94
CA VAL A 91 6.30 5.74 9.15
C VAL A 91 5.04 6.60 9.05
N LEU A 92 4.05 6.19 8.26
CA LEU A 92 2.80 6.94 8.08
C LEU A 92 1.76 6.49 9.10
N ASP A 93 1.01 7.45 9.63
CA ASP A 93 -0.15 7.14 10.47
C ASP A 93 -1.26 6.47 9.63
N ARG A 94 -2.20 5.84 10.33
CA ARG A 94 -3.27 5.04 9.72
C ARG A 94 -4.12 5.84 8.73
N GLU A 95 -4.53 7.05 9.08
CA GLU A 95 -5.44 7.85 8.24
C GLU A 95 -4.72 8.38 7.01
N THR A 96 -3.49 8.88 7.17
CA THR A 96 -2.66 9.31 6.04
C THR A 96 -2.40 8.16 5.06
N LEU A 97 -2.05 6.97 5.58
CA LEU A 97 -1.83 5.79 4.74
C LEU A 97 -3.11 5.37 4.00
N TYR A 98 -4.25 5.34 4.69
CA TYR A 98 -5.54 5.03 4.09
C TYR A 98 -5.91 6.00 2.95
N GLN A 99 -5.79 7.31 3.19
CA GLN A 99 -6.06 8.32 2.17
C GLN A 99 -5.11 8.18 0.98
N LYS A 100 -3.83 7.90 1.24
CA LYS A 100 -2.84 7.68 0.18
C LYS A 100 -3.20 6.45 -0.67
N GLU A 101 -3.61 5.34 -0.07
CA GLU A 101 -4.01 4.13 -0.83
C GLU A 101 -5.23 4.37 -1.72
N MET A 102 -6.17 5.24 -1.33
CA MET A 102 -7.29 5.64 -2.19
C MET A 102 -6.87 6.51 -3.38
N LEU A 103 -5.86 7.36 -3.20
CA LEU A 103 -5.39 8.30 -4.23
C LEU A 103 -4.43 7.66 -5.25
N VAL A 104 -3.68 6.62 -4.85
CA VAL A 104 -2.69 5.94 -5.73
C VAL A 104 -3.30 5.43 -7.04
N PRO A 105 -4.45 4.71 -7.06
CA PRO A 105 -5.06 4.27 -8.31
C PRO A 105 -5.44 5.43 -9.23
N ARG A 106 -5.92 6.55 -8.66
CA ARG A 106 -6.25 7.74 -9.43
C ARG A 106 -5.01 8.37 -10.05
N TYR A 107 -3.91 8.45 -9.31
CA TYR A 107 -2.63 8.92 -9.83
C TYR A 107 -2.15 8.04 -10.99
N ALA A 108 -2.14 6.73 -10.80
CA ALA A 108 -1.73 5.76 -11.82
C ALA A 108 -2.61 5.87 -13.08
N GLN A 109 -3.91 6.06 -12.93
CA GLN A 109 -4.84 6.28 -14.05
C GLN A 109 -4.52 7.55 -14.84
N LEU A 110 -4.20 8.67 -14.16
CA LEU A 110 -3.82 9.91 -14.85
C LEU A 110 -2.55 9.71 -15.69
N VAL A 111 -1.55 9.02 -15.14
CA VAL A 111 -0.31 8.69 -15.87
C VAL A 111 -0.60 7.77 -17.06
N TYR A 112 -1.37 6.70 -16.87
CA TYR A 112 -1.75 5.77 -17.94
C TYR A 112 -2.50 6.48 -19.08
N ASN A 113 -3.37 7.43 -18.75
CA ASN A 113 -4.16 8.19 -19.72
C ASN A 113 -3.38 9.30 -20.43
N GLY A 114 -2.08 9.47 -20.15
CA GLY A 114 -1.28 10.57 -20.69
C GLY A 114 -1.64 11.94 -20.13
N ALA A 115 -2.39 12.01 -19.02
CA ALA A 115 -2.85 13.24 -18.38
C ALA A 115 -1.79 13.85 -17.44
N TRP A 116 -0.51 13.73 -17.80
CA TRP A 116 0.61 14.15 -16.97
C TRP A 116 0.57 15.65 -16.64
N TYR A 117 0.29 16.51 -17.62
CA TYR A 117 0.31 17.96 -17.43
C TYR A 117 -1.00 18.55 -16.89
N THR A 118 -1.82 17.74 -16.23
CA THR A 118 -3.09 18.21 -15.66
C THR A 118 -2.89 18.75 -14.23
N PRO A 119 -3.59 19.84 -13.83
CA PRO A 119 -3.52 20.37 -12.47
C PRO A 119 -3.89 19.36 -11.38
N VAL A 120 -4.77 18.40 -11.69
CA VAL A 120 -5.14 17.33 -10.75
C VAL A 120 -3.96 16.42 -10.43
N ARG A 121 -3.06 16.13 -11.38
CA ARG A 121 -1.84 15.36 -11.09
C ARG A 121 -0.90 16.16 -10.18
N GLU A 122 -0.74 17.46 -10.42
CA GLU A 122 0.07 18.36 -9.59
C GLU A 122 -0.46 18.45 -8.15
N ALA A 123 -1.77 18.53 -7.97
CA ALA A 123 -2.39 18.50 -6.65
C ALA A 123 -2.10 17.19 -5.90
N LEU A 124 -2.12 16.05 -6.61
CA LEU A 124 -1.74 14.76 -6.03
C LEU A 124 -0.23 14.68 -5.73
N ASP A 125 0.63 15.26 -6.55
CA ASP A 125 2.07 15.37 -6.26
C ASP A 125 2.33 16.17 -4.99
N ALA A 126 1.59 17.26 -4.77
CA ALA A 126 1.69 18.04 -3.54
C ALA A 126 1.29 17.21 -2.31
N PHE A 127 0.21 16.42 -2.39
CA PHE A 127 -0.16 15.47 -1.35
C PHE A 127 0.97 14.46 -1.10
N VAL A 128 1.48 13.80 -2.14
CA VAL A 128 2.58 12.82 -2.02
C VAL A 128 3.81 13.48 -1.39
N THR A 129 4.21 14.67 -1.85
CA THR A 129 5.34 15.42 -1.32
C THR A 129 5.24 15.64 0.19
N VAL A 130 4.04 15.96 0.70
CA VAL A 130 3.82 16.10 2.15
C VAL A 130 3.97 14.76 2.85
N THR A 131 3.33 13.70 2.35
CA THR A 131 3.42 12.36 2.98
C THR A 131 4.84 11.80 3.00
N GLN A 132 5.67 12.13 2.00
CA GLN A 132 7.00 11.54 1.88
C GLN A 132 8.06 12.17 2.79
N LYS A 133 7.80 13.32 3.41
CA LYS A 133 8.80 14.09 4.19
C LYS A 133 9.61 13.23 5.18
N LEU A 134 8.94 12.35 5.91
CA LEU A 134 9.54 11.51 6.94
C LEU A 134 9.84 10.07 6.49
N VAL A 135 9.52 9.71 5.23
CA VAL A 135 9.69 8.35 4.69
C VAL A 135 11.17 8.09 4.39
N THR A 136 11.96 8.01 5.45
CA THR A 136 13.42 7.83 5.45
C THR A 136 13.73 6.59 6.27
N GLY A 137 14.56 5.69 5.74
CA GLY A 137 14.85 4.44 6.41
C GLY A 137 15.48 3.39 5.51
N THR A 138 15.50 2.15 5.98
CA THR A 138 16.04 1.01 5.25
C THR A 138 15.07 -0.15 5.31
N VAL A 139 14.79 -0.75 4.15
CA VAL A 139 13.96 -1.95 4.04
C VAL A 139 14.81 -3.09 3.51
N ARG A 140 14.86 -4.19 4.25
CA ARG A 140 15.53 -5.42 3.88
C ARG A 140 14.51 -6.39 3.27
N LEU A 141 14.79 -6.85 2.07
CA LEU A 141 13.96 -7.77 1.32
C LEU A 141 14.72 -9.04 0.99
N LYS A 142 13.98 -10.15 0.97
CA LYS A 142 14.42 -11.46 0.48
C LYS A 142 13.81 -11.67 -0.90
N LEU A 143 14.67 -11.69 -1.91
CA LEU A 143 14.31 -11.98 -3.30
C LEU A 143 14.48 -13.48 -3.55
N TYR A 144 13.42 -14.15 -4.00
CA TYR A 144 13.46 -15.59 -4.18
C TYR A 144 12.45 -16.10 -5.21
N LYS A 145 12.95 -16.69 -6.31
CA LYS A 145 12.15 -17.39 -7.33
C LYS A 145 10.85 -16.67 -7.71
N GLY A 146 10.97 -15.43 -8.17
CA GLY A 146 9.85 -14.58 -8.59
C GLY A 146 9.18 -13.79 -7.47
N ASN A 147 9.54 -14.02 -6.20
CA ASN A 147 8.91 -13.39 -5.05
C ASN A 147 9.79 -12.31 -4.43
N VAL A 148 9.13 -11.27 -3.90
CA VAL A 148 9.70 -10.27 -3.02
C VAL A 148 9.09 -10.49 -1.63
N ILE A 149 9.92 -10.77 -0.63
CA ILE A 149 9.48 -11.13 0.72
C ILE A 149 10.10 -10.15 1.71
N SER A 150 9.30 -9.63 2.64
CA SER A 150 9.80 -8.76 3.72
C SER A 150 10.78 -9.52 4.63
N ALA A 151 11.92 -8.92 4.95
CA ALA A 151 12.92 -9.49 5.86
C ALA A 151 13.33 -8.52 6.97
N GLY A 152 12.68 -7.35 7.07
CA GLY A 152 12.92 -6.35 8.10
C GLY A 152 12.88 -4.94 7.54
N ARG A 153 12.62 -3.97 8.42
CA ARG A 153 12.59 -2.55 8.09
C ARG A 153 12.98 -1.74 9.32
N LYS A 154 13.62 -0.60 9.11
CA LYS A 154 14.01 0.33 10.18
C LYS A 154 13.92 1.77 9.70
N SER A 155 13.51 2.66 10.58
CA SER A 155 13.42 4.09 10.31
C SER A 155 13.67 4.87 11.61
N PRO A 156 14.39 6.00 11.56
CA PRO A 156 14.43 6.95 12.68
C PRO A 156 13.08 7.62 12.95
N TYR A 157 12.11 7.53 12.02
CA TYR A 157 10.76 8.08 12.12
C TYR A 157 9.70 6.98 12.26
N SER A 158 10.09 5.83 12.83
CA SER A 158 9.15 4.73 13.10
C SER A 158 8.03 5.18 14.03
N LEU A 159 6.78 4.96 13.62
CA LEU A 159 5.62 5.06 14.51
C LEU A 159 5.38 3.77 15.29
N TYR A 160 6.06 2.67 14.93
CA TYR A 160 6.08 1.47 15.75
C TYR A 160 6.93 1.70 17.00
N ARG A 161 6.32 1.40 18.15
CA ARG A 161 6.87 1.50 19.51
C ARG A 161 6.60 0.18 20.23
N GLU A 162 7.64 -0.63 20.40
CA GLU A 162 7.54 -1.96 21.00
C GLU A 162 7.01 -1.91 22.44
N ASP A 163 7.42 -0.91 23.21
CA ASP A 163 6.99 -0.62 24.58
C ASP A 163 5.47 -0.32 24.70
N PHE A 164 4.85 0.19 23.64
CA PHE A 164 3.39 0.42 23.60
C PHE A 164 2.61 -0.75 22.99
N ALA A 165 3.29 -1.65 22.28
CA ALA A 165 2.67 -2.76 21.55
C ALA A 165 2.81 -4.12 22.26
N THR A 166 3.61 -4.19 23.31
CA THR A 166 3.80 -5.42 24.07
C THR A 166 2.57 -5.79 24.90
N PHE A 167 2.32 -7.09 25.05
CA PHE A 167 1.31 -7.63 25.95
C PHE A 167 1.81 -7.78 27.40
N SER A 168 3.10 -7.52 27.64
CA SER A 168 3.75 -7.84 28.92
C SER A 168 3.91 -6.68 29.90
N GLU A 169 3.78 -5.43 29.46
CA GLU A 169 3.95 -4.24 30.32
C GLU A 169 2.59 -3.54 30.50
N GLU A 170 2.04 -3.62 31.72
CA GLU A 170 0.69 -3.13 32.04
C GLU A 170 0.60 -1.60 32.20
N ASP A 171 1.73 -0.88 32.20
CA ASP A 171 1.77 0.53 32.62
C ASP A 171 1.59 1.56 31.49
N VAL A 172 1.48 1.13 30.23
CA VAL A 172 1.54 2.04 29.07
C VAL A 172 0.17 2.30 28.43
N TYR A 173 -0.80 1.39 28.59
CA TYR A 173 -2.15 1.49 28.01
C TYR A 173 -3.24 1.07 29.03
N ASP A 174 -4.11 2.01 29.42
CA ASP A 174 -5.26 1.68 30.27
C ASP A 174 -6.35 0.98 29.46
N GLN A 175 -6.45 -0.34 29.62
CA GLN A 175 -7.44 -1.16 28.93
C GLN A 175 -8.89 -0.80 29.28
N LYS A 176 -9.15 -0.08 30.37
CA LYS A 176 -10.52 0.36 30.74
C LYS A 176 -11.08 1.37 29.75
N ASP A 177 -10.23 2.16 29.11
CA ASP A 177 -10.64 3.15 28.11
C ASP A 177 -11.28 2.50 26.88
N ALA A 178 -10.87 1.27 26.56
CA ALA A 178 -11.40 0.51 25.42
C ALA A 178 -12.93 0.34 25.48
N LYS A 179 -13.49 0.12 26.68
CA LYS A 179 -14.94 -0.06 26.86
C LYS A 179 -15.72 1.20 26.46
N GLY A 180 -15.26 2.37 26.90
CA GLY A 180 -15.86 3.65 26.55
C GLY A 180 -15.76 3.91 25.05
N PHE A 181 -14.58 3.68 24.48
CA PHE A 181 -14.34 3.82 23.04
C PHE A 181 -15.26 2.92 22.20
N ILE A 182 -15.35 1.62 22.52
CA ILE A 182 -16.19 0.67 21.78
C ILE A 182 -17.67 1.11 21.79
N ASN A 183 -18.17 1.53 22.94
CA ASN A 183 -19.56 1.98 23.07
C ASN A 183 -19.84 3.22 22.23
N LEU A 184 -18.94 4.22 22.26
CA LEU A 184 -19.11 5.47 21.51
C LEU A 184 -18.92 5.27 20.00
N PHE A 185 -17.90 4.51 19.60
CA PHE A 185 -17.61 4.23 18.19
C PHE A 185 -18.70 3.38 17.55
N GLY A 186 -19.28 2.43 18.29
CA GLY A 186 -20.37 1.57 17.83
C GLY A 186 -21.75 2.23 17.86
N LEU A 187 -21.93 3.31 18.61
CA LEU A 187 -23.23 3.93 18.84
C LEU A 187 -24.04 4.23 17.55
N PRO A 188 -23.45 4.80 16.48
CA PRO A 188 -24.19 5.05 15.25
C PRO A 188 -24.72 3.76 14.59
N LEU A 189 -23.95 2.66 14.68
CA LEU A 189 -24.36 1.36 14.16
C LEU A 189 -25.49 0.76 14.99
N THR A 190 -25.41 0.90 16.33
CA THR A 190 -26.47 0.47 17.25
C THR A 190 -27.78 1.20 16.96
N VAL A 191 -27.75 2.53 16.83
CA VAL A 191 -28.94 3.33 16.51
C VAL A 191 -29.55 2.91 15.17
N ARG A 192 -28.72 2.74 14.13
CA ARG A 192 -29.19 2.27 12.82
C ARG A 192 -29.88 0.91 12.92
N ALA A 193 -29.31 -0.03 13.67
CA ALA A 193 -29.88 -1.36 13.84
C ALA A 193 -31.23 -1.32 14.59
N LEU A 194 -31.36 -0.47 15.61
CA LEU A 194 -32.62 -0.31 16.34
C LEU A 194 -33.73 0.28 15.45
N VAL A 195 -33.43 1.33 14.69
CA VAL A 195 -34.38 1.93 13.73
C VAL A 195 -34.80 0.92 12.67
N GLN A 196 -33.87 0.11 12.16
CA GLN A 196 -34.20 -0.93 11.18
C GLN A 196 -35.15 -1.98 11.78
N GLN A 197 -34.93 -2.42 13.03
CA GLN A 197 -35.84 -3.37 13.70
C GLN A 197 -37.25 -2.79 13.88
N GLU A 198 -37.38 -1.50 14.13
CA GLU A 198 -38.70 -0.84 14.22
C GLU A 198 -39.42 -0.85 12.88
N TRP A 199 -38.71 -0.57 11.77
CA TRP A 199 -39.27 -0.66 10.42
C TRP A 199 -39.69 -2.08 10.07
N ASP A 200 -38.85 -3.08 10.35
CA ASP A 200 -39.15 -4.47 10.02
C ASP A 200 -40.39 -4.97 10.82
N LYS A 201 -40.53 -4.54 12.08
CA LYS A 201 -41.72 -4.81 12.90
C LYS A 201 -42.97 -4.13 12.35
N GLN A 202 -42.88 -2.88 11.90
CA GLN A 202 -44.00 -2.16 11.26
C GLN A 202 -44.40 -2.79 9.92
N ALA A 203 -43.43 -3.13 9.06
CA ALA A 203 -43.66 -3.80 7.79
C ALA A 203 -44.29 -5.19 7.95
N SER A 204 -43.98 -5.91 9.03
CA SER A 204 -44.63 -7.18 9.36
C SER A 204 -46.08 -7.03 9.87
N HIS A 205 -46.46 -5.85 10.37
CA HIS A 205 -47.83 -5.52 10.78
C HIS A 205 -48.66 -4.88 9.66
N GLU A 206 -48.03 -4.31 8.63
CA GLU A 206 -48.71 -3.74 7.45
C GLU A 206 -48.89 -4.78 6.32
N LEU A 207 -49.88 -5.66 6.52
CA LEU A 207 -50.64 -6.30 5.44
C LEU A 207 -52.11 -5.89 5.58
N PRO A 208 -52.87 -5.77 4.49
CA PRO A 208 -52.86 -4.75 3.43
C PRO A 208 -53.71 -3.50 3.77
N GLY A 209 -53.34 -2.31 3.27
CA GLY A 209 -54.36 -1.30 2.96
C GLY A 209 -54.07 0.20 3.06
N LEU A 210 -52.96 0.72 3.62
CA LEU A 210 -52.86 2.17 3.82
C LEU A 210 -51.49 2.79 3.50
N LYS A 211 -51.55 3.88 2.73
CA LYS A 211 -50.44 4.71 2.24
C LYS A 211 -49.95 5.64 3.35
N TYR A 212 -48.65 5.65 3.64
CA TYR A 212 -48.04 6.72 4.44
C TYR A 212 -47.41 7.80 3.55
N LYS A 213 -47.79 9.06 3.78
CA LYS A 213 -46.96 10.23 3.47
C LYS A 213 -46.09 10.50 4.69
N ARG A 214 -44.79 10.71 4.48
CA ARG A 214 -43.84 11.19 5.48
C ARG A 214 -43.39 12.59 5.07
N ASP A 215 -43.21 13.45 6.07
CA ASP A 215 -42.71 14.83 5.94
C ASP A 215 -41.31 14.88 5.29
#